data_AF-V4L7M0-F1
#
_entry.id   AF-V4L7M0-F1
#
_cell.length_a   1.000
_cell.length_b   1.000
_cell.length_c   1.000
_cell.angle_alpha   90.00
_cell.angle_beta   90.00
_cell.angle_gamma   90.00
#
_symmetry.space_group_name_H-M   'P 1'
#
loop_
_entity.id
_entity.type
_entity.pdbx_description
1 polymer ?
#
loop_
_entity_poly.entity_id
_entity_poly.type
_entity_poly.pdbx_seq_one_letter_code
_entity_poly.pdbx_strand_id
1 'polypeptide(L)'
;MVVPVLHGVTVSSVKQQIAVLKSSSSVNQVPTWPRVLLESDVLQGHVYDDEQSESKFMEEIAKDVFEKLYPTEEIGIYRRQLAIENLLCKQPWGLRSIGISGEPGIGKTTLARAVFRRISGGYDVSRFIKDFHKEYSEKES
;
A
#
# COMPACT_ATOMS: atom_id res chain seq x y z
N MET A 1 10.29 3.05 3.73
CA MET A 1 9.85 3.27 2.34
C MET A 1 9.22 4.64 2.25
N VAL A 2 9.54 5.43 1.23
CA VAL A 2 8.98 6.76 1.00
C VAL A 2 8.34 6.76 -0.39
N VAL A 3 7.09 7.20 -0.52
CA VAL A 3 6.39 7.34 -1.81
C VAL A 3 6.08 8.83 -2.01
N PRO A 4 6.78 9.53 -2.91
CA PRO A 4 6.55 10.94 -3.17
C PRO A 4 5.28 11.17 -4.00
N VAL A 5 4.48 12.17 -3.59
CA VAL A 5 3.25 12.61 -4.28
C VAL A 5 3.36 14.11 -4.55
N LEU A 6 3.14 14.51 -5.80
CA LEU A 6 3.20 15.90 -6.25
C LEU A 6 1.80 16.34 -6.69
N HIS A 7 1.23 17.31 -5.98
CA HIS A 7 -0.11 17.83 -6.24
C HIS A 7 -0.04 19.30 -6.67
N GLY A 8 -0.51 19.61 -7.88
CA GLY A 8 -0.49 20.98 -8.44
C GLY A 8 0.91 21.53 -8.73
N VAL A 9 1.94 20.68 -8.73
CA VAL A 9 3.33 21.05 -9.04
C VAL A 9 3.97 20.03 -9.96
N THR A 10 4.68 20.53 -10.97
CA THR A 10 5.43 19.68 -11.89
C THR A 10 6.81 19.36 -11.33
N VAL A 11 7.32 18.19 -11.69
CA VAL A 11 8.68 17.74 -11.36
C VAL A 11 9.74 18.75 -11.79
N SER A 12 9.53 19.42 -12.92
CA SER A 12 10.39 20.48 -13.46
C SER A 12 10.40 21.74 -12.58
N SER A 13 9.25 22.17 -12.07
CA SER A 13 9.15 23.32 -11.16
C SER A 13 9.87 23.06 -9.84
N VAL A 14 9.71 21.84 -9.29
CA VAL A 14 10.43 21.39 -8.08
C VAL A 14 11.94 21.38 -8.32
N LYS A 15 12.40 20.82 -9.45
CA LYS A 15 13.83 20.83 -9.83
C LYS A 15 14.39 22.26 -9.93
N GLN A 16 13.64 23.16 -10.54
CA GLN A 16 14.06 24.55 -10.73
C GLN A 16 14.18 25.29 -9.40
N GLN A 17 13.23 25.12 -8.48
CA GLN A 17 13.31 25.69 -7.14
C GLN A 17 14.48 25.13 -6.32
N ILE A 18 14.75 23.82 -6.41
CA ILE A 18 15.91 23.20 -5.75
C ILE A 18 17.22 23.78 -6.30
N ALA A 19 17.31 24.01 -7.62
CA ALA A 19 18.50 24.62 -8.24
C ALA A 19 18.71 26.07 -7.77
N VAL A 20 17.64 26.85 -7.65
CA VAL A 20 17.69 28.24 -7.14
C VAL A 20 18.09 28.29 -5.66
N LEU A 21 17.61 27.36 -4.84
CA LEU A 21 18.01 27.27 -3.43
C LEU A 21 19.49 26.92 -3.24
N LYS A 22 20.07 26.12 -4.16
CA LYS A 22 21.50 25.80 -4.13
C LYS A 22 22.38 26.99 -4.48
N SER A 23 21.97 27.85 -5.41
CA SER A 23 22.78 29.00 -5.84
C SER A 23 22.74 30.16 -4.85
N SER A 24 21.71 30.25 -4.00
CA SER A 24 21.59 31.28 -2.96
C SER A 24 22.23 30.90 -1.62
N SER A 25 22.63 29.63 -1.44
CA SER A 25 23.20 29.14 -0.19
C SER A 25 24.73 29.34 -0.14
N SER A 26 25.20 30.17 0.80
CA SER A 26 26.64 30.29 1.09
C SER A 26 27.19 28.98 1.68
N VAL A 27 28.47 28.69 1.39
CA VAL A 27 29.16 27.38 1.52
C VAL A 27 29.05 26.71 2.91
N ASN A 28 28.63 27.43 3.95
CA ASN A 28 28.61 26.94 5.34
C ASN A 28 27.22 26.65 5.93
N GLN A 29 26.11 26.83 5.18
CA GLN A 29 24.76 26.51 5.66
C GLN A 29 23.90 25.87 4.57
N VAL A 30 24.42 24.87 3.86
CA VAL A 30 23.56 24.09 2.95
C VAL A 30 22.67 23.20 3.81
N PRO A 31 21.34 23.39 3.81
CA PRO A 31 20.46 22.46 4.49
C PRO A 31 20.64 21.08 3.85
N THR A 32 20.67 20.01 4.64
CA THR A 32 20.90 18.64 4.14
C THR A 32 19.74 18.16 3.23
N TRP A 33 18.53 18.68 3.45
CA TRP A 33 17.31 18.23 2.77
C TRP A 33 17.26 18.48 1.24
N PRO A 34 17.74 19.58 0.64
CA PRO A 34 17.81 19.71 -0.83
C PRO A 34 18.75 18.72 -1.53
N ARG A 35 19.76 18.17 -0.84
CA ARG A 35 20.55 17.06 -1.38
C ARG A 35 19.76 15.75 -1.31
N VAL A 36 19.14 15.47 -0.16
CA VAL A 36 18.28 14.30 0.05
C VAL A 36 17.11 14.25 -0.95
N LEU A 37 16.49 15.38 -1.30
CA LEU A 37 15.40 15.43 -2.26
C LEU A 37 15.82 15.12 -3.70
N LEU A 38 17.06 15.45 -4.08
CA LEU A 38 17.62 15.14 -5.41
C LEU A 38 18.17 13.72 -5.49
N GLU A 39 18.69 13.19 -4.37
CA GLU A 39 19.17 11.80 -4.25
C GLU A 39 18.01 10.82 -4.08
N SER A 40 16.88 11.25 -3.51
CA SER A 40 15.66 10.46 -3.49
C SER A 40 14.98 10.48 -4.86
N ASP A 41 14.37 9.36 -5.25
CA ASP A 41 13.53 9.20 -6.44
C ASP A 41 12.21 10.03 -6.38
N VAL A 42 12.22 11.26 -5.84
CA VAL A 42 11.14 12.25 -6.00
C VAL A 42 10.74 12.42 -7.46
N LEU A 43 11.68 12.15 -8.38
CA LEU A 43 11.49 12.20 -9.83
C LEU A 43 10.68 11.01 -10.40
N GLN A 44 10.50 9.94 -9.63
CA GLN A 44 9.64 8.79 -9.97
C GLN A 44 8.32 8.80 -9.16
N GLY A 45 8.00 9.89 -8.48
CA GLY A 45 6.77 10.04 -7.71
C GLY A 45 5.52 10.20 -8.56
N HIS A 46 4.35 10.08 -7.93
CA HIS A 46 3.05 10.25 -8.59
C HIS A 46 2.78 11.75 -8.81
N VAL A 47 2.45 12.15 -10.03
CA VAL A 47 2.12 13.53 -10.40
C VAL A 47 0.63 13.63 -10.67
N TYR A 48 -0.05 14.52 -9.96
CA TYR A 48 -1.47 14.78 -10.18
C TYR A 48 -1.66 15.58 -11.47
N ASP A 49 -2.57 15.11 -12.30
CA ASP A 49 -3.01 15.76 -13.54
C ASP A 49 -4.48 16.16 -13.38
N ASP A 50 -4.78 17.43 -13.65
CA ASP A 50 -6.14 17.99 -13.53
C ASP A 50 -7.13 17.33 -14.52
N GLU A 51 -6.64 16.61 -15.53
CA GLU A 51 -7.47 15.79 -16.43
C GLU A 51 -7.95 14.47 -15.78
N GLN A 52 -7.35 14.03 -14.68
CA GLN A 52 -7.73 12.82 -13.94
C GLN A 52 -8.56 13.17 -12.69
N SER A 53 -9.54 12.33 -12.32
CA SER A 53 -10.23 12.54 -11.04
C SER A 53 -9.30 12.26 -9.85
N GLU A 54 -9.35 13.13 -8.84
CA GLU A 54 -8.62 12.98 -7.58
C GLU A 54 -8.80 11.59 -6.95
N SER A 55 -10.01 11.04 -7.03
CA SER A 55 -10.33 9.69 -6.55
C SER A 55 -9.53 8.60 -7.25
N LYS A 56 -9.32 8.73 -8.57
CA LYS A 56 -8.59 7.75 -9.38
C LYS A 56 -7.08 7.88 -9.14
N PHE A 57 -6.59 9.11 -8.98
CA PHE A 57 -5.21 9.37 -8.59
C PHE A 57 -4.89 8.79 -7.20
N MET A 58 -5.78 9.00 -6.23
CA MET A 58 -5.64 8.39 -4.90
C MET A 58 -5.65 6.86 -4.96
N GLU A 59 -6.50 6.25 -5.80
CA GLU A 59 -6.52 4.79 -5.97
C GLU A 59 -5.19 4.27 -6.53
N GLU A 60 -4.57 5.01 -7.46
CA GLU A 60 -3.27 4.67 -8.05
C GLU A 60 -2.14 4.73 -7.02
N ILE A 61 -2.08 5.80 -6.22
CA ILE A 61 -1.10 5.92 -5.12
C ILE A 61 -1.30 4.80 -4.10
N ALA A 62 -2.55 4.56 -3.69
CA ALA A 62 -2.88 3.50 -2.73
C ALA A 62 -2.44 2.12 -3.24
N LYS A 63 -2.62 1.86 -4.54
CA LYS A 63 -2.19 0.64 -5.21
C LYS A 63 -0.66 0.50 -5.24
N ASP A 64 0.08 1.54 -5.61
CA ASP A 64 1.55 1.52 -5.67
C ASP A 64 2.18 1.31 -4.27
N VAL A 65 1.70 2.05 -3.27
CA VAL A 65 2.11 1.84 -1.87
C VAL A 65 1.80 0.41 -1.43
N PHE A 66 0.63 -0.11 -1.82
CA PHE A 66 0.23 -1.47 -1.49
C PHE A 66 1.17 -2.52 -2.09
N GLU A 67 1.48 -2.42 -3.39
CA GLU A 67 2.38 -3.35 -4.07
C GLU A 67 3.79 -3.32 -3.46
N LYS A 68 4.26 -2.16 -2.99
CA LYS A 68 5.57 -2.04 -2.35
C LYS A 68 5.61 -2.54 -0.89
N LEU A 69 4.54 -2.36 -0.12
CA LEU A 69 4.45 -2.85 1.27
C LEU A 69 4.17 -4.35 1.35
N TYR A 70 3.37 -4.84 0.41
CA TYR A 70 2.98 -6.23 0.29
C TYR A 70 3.35 -6.70 -1.11
N PRO A 71 4.65 -6.89 -1.39
CA PRO A 71 5.10 -7.47 -2.65
C PRO A 71 4.52 -8.86 -2.74
N THR A 72 3.41 -8.94 -3.46
CA THR A 72 2.68 -10.17 -3.65
C THR A 72 2.99 -10.58 -5.07
N GLU A 73 3.45 -11.81 -5.29
CA GLU A 73 3.56 -12.41 -6.63
C GLU A 73 2.19 -12.56 -7.34
N GLU A 74 1.14 -11.99 -6.76
CA GLU A 74 -0.26 -12.28 -7.02
C GLU A 74 -0.92 -11.04 -7.65
N ILE A 75 -0.58 -10.80 -8.91
CA ILE A 75 -1.14 -9.73 -9.75
C ILE A 75 -2.68 -9.88 -9.78
N GLY A 76 -3.41 -8.77 -9.56
CA GLY A 76 -4.87 -8.72 -9.70
C GLY A 76 -5.68 -9.10 -8.46
N ILE A 77 -5.04 -9.31 -7.30
CA ILE A 77 -5.74 -9.61 -6.04
C ILE A 77 -6.30 -8.35 -5.36
N TYR A 78 -5.69 -7.19 -5.56
CA TYR A 78 -6.05 -5.93 -4.88
C TYR A 78 -7.55 -5.62 -4.90
N ARG A 79 -8.21 -5.72 -6.07
CA ARG A 79 -9.65 -5.45 -6.20
C ARG A 79 -10.51 -6.40 -5.37
N ARG A 80 -10.18 -7.70 -5.36
CA ARG A 80 -10.92 -8.73 -4.60
C ARG A 80 -10.71 -8.53 -3.10
N GLN A 81 -9.50 -8.17 -2.72
CA GLN A 81 -9.15 -7.85 -1.34
C GLN A 81 -9.88 -6.61 -0.81
N LEU A 82 -9.93 -5.54 -1.59
CA LEU A 82 -10.70 -4.33 -1.25
C LEU A 82 -12.20 -4.66 -1.07
N ALA A 83 -12.74 -5.53 -1.92
CA ALA A 83 -14.12 -6.02 -1.76
C ALA A 83 -14.32 -6.73 -0.41
N ILE A 84 -13.40 -7.59 0.01
CA ILE A 84 -13.46 -8.30 1.29
C ILE A 84 -13.41 -7.32 2.46
N GLU A 85 -12.51 -6.33 2.44
CA GLU A 85 -12.43 -5.30 3.48
C GLU A 85 -13.72 -4.49 3.58
N ASN A 86 -14.28 -4.07 2.44
CA ASN A 86 -15.55 -3.38 2.41
C ASN A 86 -16.69 -4.23 3.00
N LEU A 87 -16.68 -5.54 2.77
CA LEU A 87 -17.64 -6.46 3.38
C LEU A 87 -17.44 -6.55 4.91
N LEU A 88 -16.20 -6.61 5.39
CA LEU A 88 -15.91 -6.59 6.82
C LEU A 88 -16.36 -5.28 7.48
N CYS A 89 -16.11 -4.13 6.83
CA CYS A 89 -16.48 -2.81 7.35
C CYS A 89 -18.01 -2.60 7.45
N LYS A 90 -18.79 -3.30 6.63
CA LYS A 90 -20.27 -3.26 6.68
C LYS A 90 -20.85 -4.14 7.79
N GLN A 91 -20.07 -5.02 8.39
CA GLN A 91 -20.53 -5.86 9.49
C GLN A 91 -20.50 -5.09 10.82
N PRO A 92 -21.43 -5.41 11.74
CA PRO A 92 -21.44 -4.80 13.07
C PRO A 92 -20.11 -5.01 13.81
N TRP A 93 -19.88 -4.17 14.82
CA TRP A 93 -18.74 -4.32 15.72
C TRP A 93 -18.86 -5.62 16.53
N GLY A 94 -17.73 -6.28 16.79
CA GLY A 94 -17.67 -7.60 17.44
C GLY A 94 -17.10 -8.67 16.52
N LEU A 95 -17.72 -9.86 16.51
CA LEU A 95 -17.28 -10.98 15.68
C LEU A 95 -17.70 -10.75 14.21
N ARG A 96 -16.70 -10.62 13.33
CA ARG A 96 -16.88 -10.47 11.89
C ARG A 96 -16.40 -11.71 11.16
N SER A 97 -17.22 -12.21 10.25
CA SER A 97 -16.99 -13.49 9.56
C SER A 97 -17.28 -13.36 8.07
N ILE A 98 -16.40 -13.91 7.24
CA ILE A 98 -16.56 -13.97 5.77
C ILE A 98 -16.25 -15.38 5.28
N GLY A 99 -17.12 -15.91 4.43
CA GLY A 99 -16.87 -17.12 3.65
C GLY A 99 -16.46 -16.79 2.22
N ILE A 100 -15.41 -17.44 1.73
CA ILE A 100 -14.98 -17.35 0.32
C ILE A 100 -15.32 -18.68 -0.35
N SER A 101 -16.24 -18.65 -1.32
CA SER A 101 -16.68 -19.82 -2.10
C SER A 101 -16.35 -19.64 -3.58
N GLY A 102 -16.39 -20.74 -4.34
CA GLY A 102 -16.08 -20.74 -5.77
C GLY A 102 -15.42 -22.04 -6.22
N GLU A 103 -15.12 -22.14 -7.52
CA GLU A 103 -14.56 -23.33 -8.14
C GLU A 103 -13.19 -23.73 -7.57
N PRO A 104 -12.83 -25.03 -7.62
CA PRO A 104 -11.47 -25.48 -7.32
C PRO A 104 -10.44 -24.75 -8.20
N GLY A 105 -9.25 -24.45 -7.65
CA GLY A 105 -8.17 -23.82 -8.41
C GLY A 105 -8.25 -22.30 -8.64
N ILE A 106 -9.40 -21.65 -8.41
CA ILE A 106 -9.56 -20.18 -8.63
C ILE A 106 -8.72 -19.29 -7.69
N GLY A 107 -8.01 -19.87 -6.73
CA GLY A 107 -7.14 -19.14 -5.80
C GLY A 107 -7.83 -18.61 -4.54
N LYS A 108 -8.88 -19.27 -4.03
CA LYS A 108 -9.57 -18.86 -2.78
C LYS A 108 -8.61 -18.75 -1.58
N THR A 109 -7.77 -19.77 -1.38
CA THR A 109 -6.78 -19.81 -0.30
C THR A 109 -5.68 -18.76 -0.49
N THR A 110 -5.35 -18.45 -1.75
CA THR A 110 -4.42 -17.39 -2.13
C THR A 110 -4.98 -16.03 -1.70
N LEU A 111 -6.23 -15.75 -2.08
CA LEU A 111 -6.94 -14.53 -1.68
C LEU A 111 -7.07 -14.39 -0.15
N ALA A 112 -7.44 -15.46 0.56
CA ALA A 112 -7.53 -15.44 2.02
C ALA A 112 -6.19 -15.08 2.68
N ARG A 113 -5.09 -15.60 2.14
CA ARG A 113 -3.74 -15.33 2.63
C ARG A 113 -3.30 -13.89 2.37
N ALA A 114 -3.61 -13.35 1.19
CA ALA A 114 -3.34 -11.95 0.85
C ALA A 114 -4.10 -10.98 1.76
N VAL A 115 -5.38 -11.24 2.01
CA VAL A 115 -6.19 -10.46 2.97
C VAL A 115 -5.59 -10.53 4.36
N PHE A 116 -5.26 -11.74 4.85
CA PHE A 116 -4.66 -11.94 6.17
C PHE A 116 -3.40 -11.09 6.36
N ARG A 117 -2.46 -11.14 5.40
CA ARG A 117 -1.20 -10.37 5.47
C ARG A 117 -1.42 -8.86 5.60
N ARG A 118 -2.49 -8.32 5.02
CA ARG A 118 -2.79 -6.89 5.07
C ARG A 118 -3.41 -6.48 6.40
N ILE A 119 -4.42 -7.22 6.86
CA ILE A 119 -5.18 -6.79 8.04
C ILE A 119 -4.56 -7.26 9.35
N SER A 120 -3.69 -8.28 9.34
CA SER A 120 -3.11 -8.88 10.54
C SER A 120 -2.41 -7.88 11.46
N GLY A 121 -1.79 -6.84 10.90
CA GLY A 121 -1.11 -5.80 11.68
C GLY A 121 -2.05 -4.89 12.48
N GLY A 122 -3.35 -4.91 12.21
CA GLY A 122 -4.36 -4.15 12.95
C GLY A 122 -4.95 -4.90 14.15
N TYR A 123 -4.46 -6.09 14.49
CA TYR A 123 -4.98 -6.92 15.58
C TYR A 123 -3.86 -7.30 16.55
N ASP A 124 -4.18 -7.36 17.85
CA ASP A 124 -3.24 -7.79 18.90
C ASP A 124 -2.73 -9.22 18.68
N VAL A 125 -3.60 -10.09 18.17
CA VAL A 125 -3.28 -11.49 17.83
C VAL A 125 -3.87 -11.80 16.47
N SER A 126 -3.05 -12.38 15.59
CA SER A 126 -3.46 -12.83 14.27
C SER A 126 -2.89 -14.22 13.97
N ARG A 127 -3.70 -15.10 13.38
CA ARG A 127 -3.29 -16.45 12.99
C ARG A 127 -3.92 -16.87 11.68
N PHE A 128 -3.13 -17.45 10.80
CA PHE A 128 -3.60 -18.06 9.55
C PHE A 128 -3.58 -19.58 9.67
N ILE A 129 -4.77 -20.18 9.76
CA ILE A 129 -4.94 -21.64 9.88
C ILE A 129 -5.11 -22.22 8.47
N LYS A 130 -4.14 -23.00 8.00
CA LYS A 130 -4.19 -23.64 6.66
C LYS A 130 -5.10 -24.86 6.65
N ASP A 131 -5.02 -25.65 7.70
CA ASP A 131 -5.78 -26.87 7.90
C ASP A 131 -6.26 -26.88 9.34
N PHE A 132 -7.57 -26.68 9.50
CA PHE A 132 -8.18 -26.61 10.82
C PHE A 132 -8.08 -27.93 11.58
N HIS A 133 -8.24 -29.06 10.88
CA HIS A 133 -8.25 -30.38 11.51
C HIS A 133 -6.87 -30.76 12.02
N LYS A 134 -5.83 -30.50 11.22
CA LYS A 134 -4.44 -30.73 11.64
C LYS A 134 -4.06 -29.87 12.85
N GLU A 135 -4.42 -28.60 12.83
CA GLU A 135 -3.96 -27.65 13.84
C GLU A 135 -4.67 -27.78 15.20
N TYR A 136 -5.86 -28.39 15.23
CA TYR A 136 -6.54 -28.75 16.48
C TYR A 136 -5.97 -30.01 17.12
N SER A 137 -5.54 -31.01 16.34
CA SER A 137 -4.96 -32.24 16.89
C SER A 137 -3.58 -32.05 17.55
N GLU A 138 -2.81 -31.04 17.15
CA GLU A 138 -1.48 -30.77 17.71
C GLU A 138 -1.52 -29.97 19.02
N LYS A 139 -2.66 -29.39 19.40
CA LYS A 139 -2.82 -28.63 20.66
C LYS A 139 -3.24 -29.47 21.86
N GLU A 140 -3.74 -30.69 21.62
CA GLU A 140 -4.23 -31.63 22.64
C GLU A 140 -3.20 -32.74 22.94
N SER A 141 -1.95 -32.59 22.50
CA SER A 141 -0.82 -33.49 22.78
C SER A 141 0.35 -32.75 23.41
#